data_AF-A0A935IDF7-F1
#
_entry.id   AF-A0A935IDF7-F1
#
_cell.length_a   1.000
_cell.length_b   1.000
_cell.length_c   1.000
_cell.angle_alpha   90.00
_cell.angle_beta   90.00
_cell.angle_gamma   90.00
#
_symmetry.space_group_name_H-M   'P 1'
#
loop_
_entity.id
_entity.type
_entity.pdbx_description
1 polymer ?
#
loop_
_entity_poly.entity_id
_entity_poly.type
_entity_poly.pdbx_seq_one_letter_code
_entity_poly.pdbx_strand_id
1 'polypeptide(L)'
;MKALAPALLLAALAAGPVQAACSYPKAPESIPDGNTATTEQMVAAKKAVESYNKEMESYLSCIKLEYDGAITKDGEKLSEARKKELEHMQVQKHNAAIDELEAVAARLNEQIRVFKAKNAKKG
;
A
#
# COMPACT_ATOMS: atom_id res chain seq x y z
N MET A 1 -45.45 26.56 37.67
CA MET A 1 -44.05 26.94 37.96
C MET A 1 -43.13 25.87 37.41
N LYS A 2 -42.07 26.31 36.73
CA LYS A 2 -40.99 25.60 36.04
C LYS A 2 -40.74 24.12 36.44
N ALA A 3 -40.75 23.25 35.44
CA ALA A 3 -39.84 22.10 35.38
C ALA A 3 -39.08 22.21 34.06
N LEU A 4 -37.80 22.57 34.14
CA LEU A 4 -36.87 22.65 33.01
C LEU A 4 -36.36 21.24 32.72
N ALA A 5 -36.67 20.70 31.54
CA ALA A 5 -36.11 19.46 31.05
C ALA A 5 -34.76 19.74 30.35
N PRO A 6 -33.67 19.03 30.68
CA PRO A 6 -32.41 19.11 29.96
C PRO A 6 -32.42 18.05 28.84
N ALA A 7 -32.32 18.46 27.57
CA ALA A 7 -32.16 17.49 26.49
C ALA A 7 -31.29 18.03 25.35
N LEU A 8 -30.04 17.55 25.37
CA LEU A 8 -29.22 17.17 24.22
C LEU A 8 -28.77 18.29 23.27
N LEU A 9 -27.61 18.86 23.62
CA LEU A 9 -26.67 19.41 22.64
C LEU A 9 -26.25 18.30 21.66
N LEU A 10 -26.81 18.33 20.45
CA LEU A 10 -26.28 17.60 19.31
C LEU A 10 -24.91 18.17 18.97
N ALA A 11 -23.85 17.57 19.53
CA ALA A 11 -22.49 17.75 19.02
C ALA A 11 -22.42 17.07 17.65
N ALA A 12 -22.66 17.84 16.59
CA ALA A 12 -22.30 17.44 15.24
C ALA A 12 -20.77 17.35 15.18
N LEU A 13 -20.24 16.14 15.41
CA LEU A 13 -18.87 15.83 15.01
C LEU A 13 -18.82 15.98 13.50
N ALA A 14 -18.26 17.11 13.04
CA ALA A 14 -17.76 17.23 11.70
C ALA A 14 -16.64 16.20 11.55
N ALA A 15 -16.99 15.01 11.06
CA ALA A 15 -16.05 14.09 10.46
C ALA A 15 -15.57 14.75 9.16
N GLY A 16 -14.67 15.73 9.27
CA GLY A 16 -13.84 16.12 8.15
C GLY A 16 -13.03 14.88 7.73
N PRO A 17 -12.72 14.72 6.43
CA PRO A 17 -11.88 13.62 6.00
C PRO A 17 -10.53 13.77 6.70
N VAL A 18 -10.25 12.90 7.66
CA VAL A 18 -8.89 12.63 8.10
C VAL A 18 -8.23 12.04 6.86
N GLN A 19 -7.57 12.89 6.05
CA GLN A 19 -6.60 12.41 5.08
C GLN A 19 -5.46 11.84 5.91
N ALA A 20 -5.61 10.59 6.33
CA ALA A 20 -4.48 9.81 6.77
C ALA A 20 -3.48 9.84 5.61
N ALA A 21 -2.24 10.26 5.88
CA ALA A 21 -1.17 10.21 4.90
C ALA A 21 -1.14 8.81 4.25
N CYS A 22 -0.82 8.74 2.95
CA CYS A 22 -0.79 7.46 2.25
C CYS A 22 0.08 6.43 2.99
N SER A 23 -0.57 5.40 3.55
CA SER A 23 0.10 4.39 4.37
C SER A 23 0.92 3.47 3.48
N TYR A 24 2.24 3.44 3.69
CA TYR A 24 3.12 2.52 2.99
C TYR A 24 2.87 1.08 3.49
N PRO A 25 2.49 0.15 2.61
CA PRO A 25 2.22 -1.24 2.99
C PRO A 25 3.48 -1.94 3.50
N LYS A 26 3.31 -2.87 4.46
CA LYS A 26 4.41 -3.69 4.97
C LYS A 26 4.55 -4.94 4.11
N ALA A 27 5.73 -5.17 3.55
CA ALA A 27 6.01 -6.42 2.83
C ALA A 27 5.80 -7.66 3.74
N PRO A 28 5.43 -8.82 3.15
CA PRO A 28 5.36 -10.08 3.90
C PRO A 28 6.69 -10.38 4.63
N GLU A 29 6.60 -10.79 5.89
CA GLU A 29 7.78 -10.92 6.77
C GLU A 29 8.83 -11.90 6.24
N SER A 30 8.38 -12.97 5.58
CA SER A 30 9.26 -13.89 4.88
C SER A 30 8.52 -14.65 3.79
N ILE A 31 9.28 -15.04 2.77
CA ILE A 31 8.86 -16.04 1.78
C ILE A 31 9.49 -17.37 2.23
N PRO A 32 8.70 -18.44 2.42
CA PRO A 32 9.21 -19.73 2.87
C PRO A 32 10.13 -20.38 1.81
N ASP A 33 11.14 -21.13 2.26
CA ASP A 33 12.08 -21.83 1.39
C ASP A 33 11.41 -23.04 0.71
N GLY A 34 11.35 -23.04 -0.63
CA GLY A 34 10.73 -24.10 -1.41
C GLY A 34 11.32 -25.49 -1.18
N ASN A 35 12.57 -25.61 -0.70
CA ASN A 35 13.19 -26.89 -0.36
C ASN A 35 12.59 -27.53 0.88
N THR A 36 12.08 -26.73 1.83
CA THR A 36 11.62 -27.22 3.15
C THR A 36 10.13 -26.98 3.37
N ALA A 37 9.56 -25.99 2.69
CA ALA A 37 8.16 -25.61 2.83
C ALA A 37 7.16 -26.73 2.50
N THR A 38 6.00 -26.66 3.12
CA THR A 38 4.79 -27.42 2.74
C THR A 38 4.01 -26.68 1.66
N THR A 39 3.07 -27.39 1.00
CA THR A 39 2.16 -26.79 0.02
C THR A 39 1.35 -25.65 0.64
N GLU A 40 0.86 -25.84 1.86
CA GLU A 40 0.05 -24.86 2.59
C GLU A 40 0.84 -23.58 2.86
N GLN A 41 2.12 -23.71 3.25
CA GLN A 41 3.01 -22.56 3.47
C GLN A 41 3.26 -21.78 2.17
N MET A 42 3.52 -22.47 1.05
CA MET A 42 3.71 -21.81 -0.24
C MET A 42 2.43 -21.10 -0.74
N VAL A 43 1.25 -21.71 -0.52
CA VAL A 43 -0.04 -21.08 -0.86
C VAL A 43 -0.31 -19.87 0.02
N ALA A 44 0.00 -19.94 1.32
CA ALA A 44 -0.12 -18.80 2.23
C ALA A 44 0.80 -17.65 1.81
N ALA A 45 2.05 -17.95 1.42
CA ALA A 45 2.99 -16.95 0.93
C ALA A 45 2.48 -16.26 -0.36
N LYS A 46 1.92 -17.02 -1.30
CA LYS A 46 1.30 -16.45 -2.51
C LYS A 46 0.16 -15.49 -2.16
N LYS A 47 -0.74 -15.88 -1.25
CA LYS A 47 -1.85 -15.02 -0.80
C LYS A 47 -1.36 -13.76 -0.09
N ALA A 48 -0.30 -13.87 0.71
CA ALA A 48 0.29 -12.71 1.38
C ALA A 48 0.87 -11.71 0.38
N VAL A 49 1.60 -12.18 -0.64
CA VAL A 49 2.13 -11.32 -1.71
C VAL A 49 1.01 -10.70 -2.55
N GLU A 50 -0.07 -11.43 -2.81
CA GLU A 50 -1.26 -10.87 -3.49
C GLU A 50 -1.96 -9.79 -2.68
N SER A 51 -2.07 -9.95 -1.34
CA SER A 51 -2.59 -8.91 -0.45
C SER A 51 -1.70 -7.66 -0.50
N TYR A 52 -0.39 -7.88 -0.34
CA TYR A 52 0.60 -6.81 -0.40
C TYR A 52 0.54 -6.05 -1.73
N ASN A 53 0.40 -6.75 -2.86
CA ASN A 53 0.22 -6.11 -4.17
C ASN A 53 -0.99 -5.16 -4.20
N LYS A 54 -2.15 -5.59 -3.68
CA LYS A 54 -3.37 -4.76 -3.63
C LYS A 54 -3.21 -3.55 -2.71
N GLU A 55 -2.51 -3.73 -1.60
CA GLU A 55 -2.19 -2.64 -0.68
C GLU A 55 -1.23 -1.64 -1.36
N MET A 56 -0.25 -2.12 -2.13
CA MET A 56 0.66 -1.28 -2.92
C MET A 56 -0.07 -0.51 -4.02
N GLU A 57 -1.01 -1.14 -4.74
CA GLU A 57 -1.87 -0.46 -5.72
C GLU A 57 -2.69 0.68 -5.07
N SER A 58 -3.20 0.42 -3.86
CA SER A 58 -3.94 1.42 -3.08
C SER A 58 -3.03 2.58 -2.64
N TYR A 59 -1.81 2.27 -2.20
CA TYR A 59 -0.79 3.26 -1.85
C TYR A 59 -0.40 4.13 -3.06
N LEU A 60 -0.11 3.50 -4.20
CA LEU A 60 0.26 4.19 -5.44
C LEU A 60 -0.86 5.11 -5.92
N SER A 61 -2.11 4.66 -5.84
CA SER A 61 -3.28 5.48 -6.14
C SER A 61 -3.40 6.67 -5.19
N CYS A 62 -3.16 6.45 -3.89
CA CYS A 62 -3.21 7.49 -2.88
C CYS A 62 -2.16 8.58 -3.13
N ILE A 63 -0.88 8.23 -3.32
CA ILE A 63 0.17 9.24 -3.53
C ILE A 63 -0.05 10.03 -4.83
N LYS A 64 -0.64 9.38 -5.85
CA LYS A 64 -1.07 10.07 -7.07
C LYS A 64 -2.16 11.09 -6.78
N LEU A 65 -3.15 10.76 -5.95
CA LEU A 65 -4.20 11.69 -5.54
C LEU A 65 -3.64 12.85 -4.71
N GLU A 66 -2.66 12.61 -3.83
CA GLU A 66 -1.95 13.68 -3.10
C GLU A 66 -1.22 14.63 -4.07
N TYR A 67 -0.49 14.07 -5.04
CA TYR A 67 0.19 14.85 -6.08
C TYR A 67 -0.80 15.66 -6.92
N ASP A 68 -1.84 15.02 -7.48
CA ASP A 68 -2.86 15.68 -8.29
C ASP A 68 -3.57 16.77 -7.47
N GLY A 69 -3.85 16.52 -6.19
CA GLY A 69 -4.43 17.49 -5.27
C GLY A 69 -3.53 18.71 -5.02
N ALA A 70 -2.23 18.50 -4.86
CA ALA A 70 -1.25 19.57 -4.69
C ALA A 70 -1.14 20.43 -5.96
N ILE A 71 -1.13 19.81 -7.13
CA ILE A 71 -1.04 20.52 -8.41
C ILE A 71 -2.37 21.21 -8.78
N THR A 72 -3.53 20.66 -8.43
CA THR A 72 -4.83 21.25 -8.79
C THR A 72 -5.27 22.39 -7.87
N LYS A 73 -5.01 22.29 -6.55
CA LYS A 73 -5.41 23.34 -5.58
C LYS A 73 -4.52 24.58 -5.64
N ASP A 74 -3.22 24.36 -5.81
CA ASP A 74 -2.21 25.42 -5.73
C ASP A 74 -1.46 25.63 -7.05
N GLY A 75 -1.79 24.90 -8.13
CA GLY A 75 -1.01 24.84 -9.38
C GLY A 75 -0.66 26.17 -10.02
N GLU A 76 -1.57 27.14 -10.04
CA GLU A 76 -1.32 28.48 -10.59
C GLU A 76 -0.42 29.33 -9.68
N LYS A 77 -0.34 28.99 -8.39
CA LYS A 77 0.47 29.68 -7.36
C LYS A 77 1.83 29.02 -7.16
N LEU A 78 2.00 27.77 -7.58
CA LEU A 78 3.26 27.04 -7.48
C LEU A 78 4.25 27.53 -8.54
N SER A 79 5.49 27.81 -8.12
CA SER A 79 6.59 28.05 -9.05
C SER A 79 6.92 26.78 -9.85
N GLU A 80 7.49 26.95 -11.04
CA GLU A 80 7.92 25.82 -11.87
C GLU A 80 8.95 24.91 -11.15
N ALA A 81 9.82 25.50 -10.32
CA ALA A 81 10.75 24.75 -9.49
C ALA A 81 10.01 23.84 -8.49
N ARG A 82 8.95 24.36 -7.85
CA ARG A 82 8.16 23.58 -6.89
C ARG A 82 7.35 22.47 -7.57
N LYS A 83 6.80 22.72 -8.77
CA LYS A 83 6.12 21.69 -9.56
C LYS A 83 7.05 20.54 -9.91
N LYS A 84 8.26 20.84 -10.39
CA LYS A 84 9.29 19.83 -10.68
C LYS A 84 9.71 19.02 -9.45
N GLU A 85 9.82 19.68 -8.30
CA GLU A 85 10.13 18.99 -7.05
C GLU A 85 9.00 18.01 -6.65
N LEU A 86 7.74 18.44 -6.74
CA LEU A 86 6.58 17.57 -6.46
C LEU A 86 6.52 16.38 -7.42
N GLU A 87 6.76 16.62 -8.72
CA GLU A 87 6.82 15.58 -9.75
C GLU A 87 7.96 14.59 -9.46
N HIS A 88 9.16 15.09 -9.15
CA HIS A 88 10.31 14.26 -8.80
C HIS A 88 10.03 13.36 -7.59
N MET A 89 9.45 13.93 -6.53
CA MET A 89 9.08 13.18 -5.33
C MET A 89 8.02 12.12 -5.63
N GLN A 90 7.02 12.43 -6.48
CA GLN A 90 5.99 11.50 -6.88
C GLN A 90 6.58 10.32 -7.68
N VAL A 91 7.43 10.60 -8.66
CA VAL A 91 8.12 9.58 -9.47
C VAL A 91 9.02 8.72 -8.58
N GLN A 92 9.79 9.34 -7.67
CA GLN A 92 10.68 8.61 -6.77
C GLN A 92 9.90 7.63 -5.88
N LYS A 93 8.81 8.08 -5.25
CA LYS A 93 7.97 7.22 -4.40
C LYS A 93 7.30 6.10 -5.20
N HIS A 94 6.81 6.42 -6.39
CA HIS A 94 6.19 5.44 -7.27
C HIS A 94 7.18 4.35 -7.67
N ASN A 95 8.35 4.72 -8.17
CA ASN A 95 9.37 3.76 -8.60
C ASN A 95 9.86 2.90 -7.43
N ALA A 96 10.14 3.50 -6.27
CA ALA A 96 10.57 2.73 -5.10
C ALA A 96 9.54 1.67 -4.66
N ALA A 97 8.25 2.01 -4.72
CA ALA A 97 7.16 1.09 -4.41
C ALA A 97 7.08 -0.06 -5.44
N ILE A 98 7.26 0.23 -6.73
CA ILE A 98 7.32 -0.78 -7.78
C ILE A 98 8.54 -1.70 -7.59
N ASP A 99 9.72 -1.13 -7.36
CA ASP A 99 10.97 -1.88 -7.17
C ASP A 99 10.85 -2.87 -5.99
N GLU A 100 10.26 -2.45 -4.86
CA GLU A 100 10.05 -3.34 -3.71
C GLU A 100 9.06 -4.47 -4.04
N LEU A 101 7.94 -4.13 -4.68
CA LEU A 101 6.94 -5.10 -5.09
C LEU A 101 7.52 -6.14 -6.05
N GLU A 102 8.31 -5.71 -7.04
CA GLU A 102 9.03 -6.60 -7.96
C GLU A 102 10.02 -7.49 -7.22
N ALA A 103 10.78 -6.95 -6.27
CA ALA A 103 11.73 -7.72 -5.47
C ALA A 103 11.03 -8.78 -4.59
N VAL A 104 9.85 -8.48 -4.03
CA VAL A 104 9.04 -9.45 -3.27
C VAL A 104 8.50 -10.53 -4.20
N ALA A 105 7.94 -10.14 -5.35
CA ALA A 105 7.38 -11.07 -6.33
C ALA A 105 8.47 -12.00 -6.92
N ALA A 106 9.65 -11.47 -7.23
CA ALA A 106 10.79 -12.24 -7.71
C ALA A 106 11.22 -13.32 -6.70
N ARG A 107 11.31 -12.96 -5.41
CA ARG A 107 11.62 -13.90 -4.33
C ARG A 107 10.57 -15.00 -4.23
N LEU A 108 9.28 -14.67 -4.26
CA LEU A 108 8.21 -15.68 -4.26
C LEU A 108 8.31 -16.62 -5.46
N ASN A 109 8.47 -16.08 -6.65
CA ASN A 109 8.55 -16.87 -7.89
C ASN A 109 9.73 -17.84 -7.87
N GLU A 110 10.87 -17.42 -7.33
CA GLU A 110 12.02 -18.30 -7.18
C GLU A 110 11.73 -19.46 -6.23
N GLN A 111 11.15 -19.19 -5.06
CA GLN A 111 10.80 -20.25 -4.11
C GLN A 111 9.72 -21.19 -4.64
N ILE A 112 8.79 -20.69 -5.46
CA ILE A 112 7.82 -21.55 -6.17
C ILE A 112 8.53 -22.49 -7.15
N ARG A 113 9.55 -22.04 -7.89
CA ARG A 113 10.33 -22.91 -8.80
C ARG A 113 11.05 -23.99 -8.02
N VAL A 114 11.75 -23.61 -6.94
CA VAL A 114 12.43 -24.54 -6.04
C VAL A 114 11.46 -25.59 -5.49
N PHE A 115 10.30 -25.16 -4.98
CA PHE A 115 9.27 -26.05 -4.46
C PHE A 115 8.77 -27.04 -5.52
N LYS A 116 8.46 -26.55 -6.74
CA LYS A 116 8.01 -27.41 -7.84
C LYS A 116 9.09 -28.44 -8.21
N ALA A 117 10.35 -28.03 -8.33
CA ALA A 117 11.45 -28.91 -8.67
C ALA A 117 11.68 -30.00 -7.60
N LYS A 118 11.58 -29.65 -6.31
CA LYS A 118 11.64 -30.60 -5.20
C LYS A 118 10.51 -31.64 -5.28
N ASN A 119 9.26 -31.21 -5.48
CA ASN A 119 8.12 -32.11 -5.46
C ASN A 119 8.05 -33.00 -6.72
N ALA A 120 8.56 -32.53 -7.86
CA ALA A 120 8.69 -33.35 -9.07
C ALA A 120 9.67 -34.52 -8.91
N LYS A 121 10.67 -34.44 -8.01
CA LYS A 121 11.61 -35.54 -7.72
C LYS A 121 11.05 -36.58 -6.75
N LYS A 122 9.90 -36.28 -6.11
CA LYS A 122 9.27 -37.14 -5.10
C LYS A 122 8.09 -37.95 -5.66
N GLY A 123 7.59 -37.60 -6.83
CA GLY A 123 6.57 -38.34 -7.58
C GLY A 123 7.21 -39.15 -8.68
#